data_AF-A0AAX6F8E9-F1
#
_entry.id   AF-A0AAX6F8E9-F1
#
_cell.length_a   1.000
_cell.length_b   1.000
_cell.length_c   1.000
_cell.angle_alpha   90.00
_cell.angle_beta   90.00
_cell.angle_gamma   90.00
#
_symmetry.space_group_name_H-M   'P 1'
#
loop_
_entity.id
_entity.type
_entity.pdbx_description
1 polymer ?
#
loop_
_entity_poly.entity_id
_entity_poly.type
_entity_poly.pdbx_seq_one_letter_code
_entity_poly.pdbx_strand_id
1 'polypeptide(L)'
;MLLKASSAVLSPLFSSSEKSLSFPSSSSSRVHVRTARPPVAVSMAAAGGANTVPMTGVVFEPFEELKSQLGLVPTSPDASIARYNFADDCEAAINKQINVEYNVSYAYHAIYAYFDRDNVALKGMAKFFKESSEEEREHAEKFMEYQNKRGGRVKLQPIMAPLTEYDHAEKGDALYAMELALALEKLTNEKLLNLHRVATESNDVQLADFVESEFLGEQFMVEAIKRIADYVAQLRRVGKGHGVWHFDQVLLEEAAA
;
A
#
# COMPACT_ATOMS: atom_id res chain seq x y z
N MET A 1 -46.66 -23.68 14.69
CA MET A 1 -47.04 -23.05 13.40
C MET A 1 -45.73 -22.70 12.69
N LEU A 2 -45.05 -23.59 11.96
CA LEU A 2 -45.32 -24.13 10.61
C LEU A 2 -45.75 -23.08 9.58
N LEU A 3 -44.81 -22.69 8.70
CA LEU A 3 -44.90 -22.51 7.23
C LEU A 3 -43.53 -21.96 6.75
N LYS A 4 -42.58 -22.81 6.35
CA LYS A 4 -42.29 -23.37 5.00
C LYS A 4 -42.08 -22.34 3.87
N ALA A 5 -40.89 -22.46 3.29
CA ALA A 5 -40.26 -21.75 2.18
C ALA A 5 -41.00 -21.79 0.83
N SER A 6 -40.61 -20.88 -0.08
CA SER A 6 -40.31 -21.24 -1.47
C SER A 6 -39.33 -20.25 -2.11
N SER A 7 -38.25 -20.80 -2.66
CA SER A 7 -37.33 -20.18 -3.62
C SER A 7 -37.74 -20.55 -5.07
N ALA A 8 -36.97 -20.03 -6.05
CA ALA A 8 -36.90 -20.35 -7.50
C ALA A 8 -37.30 -19.10 -8.34
N VAL A 9 -36.59 -18.60 -9.36
CA VAL A 9 -35.44 -19.03 -10.18
C VAL A 9 -34.84 -17.74 -10.80
N LEU A 10 -33.50 -17.61 -10.92
CA LEU A 10 -32.91 -16.73 -11.95
C LEU A 10 -31.80 -17.50 -12.68
N SER A 11 -31.95 -17.61 -13.99
CA SER A 11 -31.04 -18.28 -14.92
C SER A 11 -29.85 -17.36 -15.30
N PRO A 12 -28.68 -17.91 -15.68
CA PRO A 12 -27.53 -17.12 -16.10
C PRO A 12 -27.52 -16.88 -17.62
N LEU A 13 -27.23 -15.65 -18.05
CA LEU A 13 -26.86 -15.37 -19.44
C LEU A 13 -25.35 -15.16 -19.53
N PHE A 14 -24.69 -16.10 -20.20
CA PHE A 14 -23.34 -15.96 -20.74
C PHE A 14 -23.37 -14.99 -21.94
N SER A 15 -22.40 -14.08 -22.01
CA SER A 15 -21.89 -13.57 -23.28
C SER A 15 -20.46 -13.08 -23.12
N SER A 16 -19.54 -13.88 -23.66
CA SER A 16 -18.16 -13.54 -23.94
C SER A 16 -18.06 -12.52 -25.07
N SER A 17 -17.15 -11.55 -24.96
CA SER A 17 -16.59 -10.85 -26.13
C SER A 17 -15.19 -10.40 -25.79
N GLU A 18 -14.22 -11.20 -26.22
CA GLU A 18 -12.83 -10.77 -26.40
C GLU A 18 -12.79 -9.66 -27.46
N LYS A 19 -11.97 -8.62 -27.23
CA LYS A 19 -11.49 -7.74 -28.29
C LYS A 19 -9.98 -7.58 -28.15
N SER A 20 -9.29 -8.29 -29.02
CA SER A 20 -7.87 -8.18 -29.33
C SER A 20 -7.51 -6.78 -29.82
N LEU A 21 -6.48 -6.17 -29.22
CA LEU A 21 -5.84 -4.96 -29.71
C LEU A 21 -4.71 -5.36 -30.67
N SER A 22 -4.86 -5.01 -31.95
CA SER A 22 -3.83 -5.14 -32.98
C SER A 22 -3.16 -3.79 -33.23
N PHE A 23 -1.85 -3.73 -32.99
CA PHE A 23 -0.96 -2.68 -33.50
C PHE A 23 -0.64 -2.91 -34.98
N PRO A 24 -0.42 -1.85 -35.76
CA PRO A 24 0.50 -1.92 -36.88
C PRO A 24 1.70 -0.99 -36.72
N SER A 25 2.80 -1.54 -37.19
CA SER A 25 4.17 -1.07 -37.25
C SER A 25 4.47 -0.13 -38.43
N SER A 26 5.66 0.49 -38.31
CA SER A 26 6.64 0.77 -39.38
C SER A 26 6.60 2.11 -40.15
N SER A 27 7.62 2.91 -39.85
CA SER A 27 8.78 3.25 -40.71
C SER A 27 8.65 4.21 -41.91
N SER A 28 9.43 5.31 -41.78
CA SER A 28 10.39 5.88 -42.74
C SER A 28 9.95 6.48 -44.09
N SER A 29 10.03 7.82 -44.12
CA SER A 29 10.87 8.66 -45.01
C SER A 29 10.90 8.44 -46.53
N ARG A 30 10.47 9.45 -47.31
CA ARG A 30 11.23 10.00 -48.46
C ARG A 30 10.68 11.32 -49.03
N VAL A 31 11.52 12.36 -48.90
CA VAL A 31 11.97 13.37 -49.87
C VAL A 31 11.10 13.63 -51.12
N HIS A 32 10.76 14.92 -51.33
CA HIS A 32 10.57 15.54 -52.65
C HIS A 32 11.30 16.90 -52.70
N VAL A 33 11.98 17.14 -53.82
CA VAL A 33 12.81 18.33 -54.15
C VAL A 33 12.16 19.07 -55.32
N ARG A 34 12.44 20.38 -55.41
CA ARG A 34 12.29 21.36 -56.54
C ARG A 34 11.06 22.28 -56.39
N THR A 35 11.11 23.61 -56.62
CA THR A 35 12.02 24.49 -57.39
C THR A 35 11.84 25.97 -57.00
N ALA A 36 12.85 26.80 -57.32
CA ALA A 36 13.04 28.21 -56.95
C ALA A 36 12.43 29.27 -57.91
N ARG A 37 12.16 30.49 -57.39
CA ARG A 37 12.39 31.84 -58.01
C ARG A 37 11.97 33.02 -57.07
N PRO A 38 12.36 34.31 -57.30
CA PRO A 38 13.40 34.99 -56.50
C PRO A 38 12.90 36.34 -55.84
N PRO A 39 13.74 37.36 -55.52
CA PRO A 39 13.87 37.90 -54.16
C PRO A 39 13.18 39.27 -53.94
N VAL A 40 12.84 39.57 -52.69
CA VAL A 40 12.55 40.94 -52.23
C VAL A 40 13.49 41.25 -51.07
N ALA A 41 14.32 42.27 -51.25
CA ALA A 41 15.18 42.82 -50.21
C ALA A 41 14.37 43.78 -49.33
N VAL A 42 14.41 43.57 -48.02
CA VAL A 42 14.12 44.62 -47.03
C VAL A 42 15.17 44.52 -45.92
N SER A 43 15.83 45.64 -45.69
CA SER A 43 16.86 45.87 -44.68
C SER A 43 16.22 46.03 -43.30
N MET A 44 16.92 45.62 -42.23
CA MET A 44 17.33 46.47 -41.09
C MET A 44 17.47 45.71 -39.75
N ALA A 45 18.56 46.10 -39.07
CA ALA A 45 18.82 46.14 -37.63
C ALA A 45 19.09 44.81 -36.88
N ALA A 46 20.37 44.59 -36.60
CA ALA A 46 20.84 43.77 -35.49
C ALA A 46 20.50 44.47 -34.17
N ALA A 47 19.60 43.89 -33.37
CA ALA A 47 19.50 44.17 -31.94
C ALA A 47 20.21 43.03 -31.21
N GLY A 48 21.45 43.30 -30.80
CA GLY A 48 22.20 42.43 -29.92
C GLY A 48 21.50 42.33 -28.56
N GLY A 49 20.93 41.17 -28.30
CA GLY A 49 20.55 40.70 -26.98
C GLY A 49 21.24 39.36 -26.74
N ALA A 50 22.57 39.34 -26.84
CA ALA A 50 23.34 38.18 -26.46
C ALA A 50 23.23 38.06 -24.93
N ASN A 51 22.34 37.19 -24.44
CA ASN A 51 22.47 36.63 -23.11
C ASN A 51 23.70 35.70 -23.12
N THR A 52 24.89 36.30 -23.15
CA THR A 52 26.12 35.61 -22.82
C THR A 52 26.13 35.42 -21.31
N VAL A 53 25.51 34.34 -20.85
CA VAL A 53 25.95 33.73 -19.60
C VAL A 53 27.42 33.38 -19.87
N PRO A 54 28.40 33.98 -19.16
CA PRO A 54 29.78 33.57 -19.32
C PRO A 54 29.83 32.07 -19.02
N MET A 55 30.45 31.28 -19.90
CA MET A 55 30.78 29.88 -19.62
C MET A 55 31.89 29.83 -18.55
N THR A 56 31.60 30.35 -17.37
CA THR A 56 32.27 29.95 -16.14
C THR A 56 31.89 28.49 -15.97
N GLY A 57 32.86 27.57 -16.07
CA GLY A 57 32.64 26.13 -15.82
C GLY A 57 32.22 25.80 -14.37
N VAL A 58 31.57 26.73 -13.69
CA VAL A 58 30.99 26.64 -12.37
C VAL A 58 29.60 26.01 -12.56
N VAL A 59 29.44 24.80 -12.03
CA VAL A 59 28.24 23.96 -12.22
C VAL A 59 27.27 24.08 -11.04
N PHE A 60 27.72 24.61 -9.90
CA PHE A 60 26.96 24.72 -8.67
C PHE A 60 27.45 25.92 -7.85
N GLU A 61 26.53 26.82 -7.46
CA GLU A 61 26.82 28.02 -6.69
C GLU A 61 25.98 28.03 -5.40
N PRO A 62 26.46 27.38 -4.31
CA PRO A 62 25.64 27.08 -3.15
C PRO A 62 24.92 28.29 -2.56
N PHE A 63 25.62 29.42 -2.42
CA PHE A 63 25.05 30.62 -1.79
C PHE A 63 24.14 31.44 -2.72
N GLU A 64 24.26 31.31 -4.04
CA GLU A 64 23.32 31.92 -4.97
C GLU A 64 22.03 31.11 -5.03
N GLU A 65 22.14 29.78 -5.06
CA GLU A 65 20.98 28.87 -5.07
C GLU A 65 20.21 28.89 -3.73
N LEU A 66 20.92 29.01 -2.60
CA LEU A 66 20.32 29.10 -1.27
C LEU A 66 19.59 30.41 -0.99
N LYS A 67 19.87 31.51 -1.69
CA LYS A 67 19.15 32.79 -1.48
C LYS A 67 17.65 32.64 -1.64
N SER A 68 17.22 31.78 -2.56
CA SER A 68 15.81 31.46 -2.79
C SER A 68 15.22 30.56 -1.69
N GLN A 69 16.03 29.71 -1.07
CA GLN A 69 15.58 28.73 -0.06
C GLN A 69 15.60 29.26 1.37
N LEU A 70 16.52 30.17 1.71
CA LEU A 70 16.61 30.77 3.05
C LEU A 70 15.35 31.56 3.43
N GLY A 71 14.67 32.16 2.46
CA GLY A 71 13.39 32.86 2.67
C GLY A 71 12.17 31.95 2.83
N LEU A 72 12.31 30.65 2.53
CA LEU A 72 11.24 29.65 2.62
C LEU A 72 11.19 28.92 3.98
N VAL A 73 12.17 29.15 4.86
CA VAL A 73 12.19 28.58 6.21
C VAL A 73 11.01 29.16 7.00
N PRO A 74 10.04 28.32 7.45
CA PRO A 74 8.88 28.83 8.17
C PRO A 74 9.27 29.50 9.50
N THR A 75 8.67 30.66 9.77
CA THR A 75 8.85 31.42 11.03
C THR A 75 7.73 31.19 12.04
N SER A 76 6.57 30.70 11.59
CA SER A 76 5.45 30.36 12.47
C SER A 76 5.79 29.11 13.29
N PRO A 77 5.52 29.11 14.61
CA PRO A 77 5.79 27.95 15.47
C PRO A 77 4.95 26.71 15.10
N ASP A 78 3.82 26.89 14.42
CA ASP A 78 2.92 25.79 14.06
C ASP A 78 3.31 25.10 12.75
N ALA A 79 4.16 25.75 11.94
CA ALA A 79 4.60 25.25 10.65
C ALA A 79 5.76 24.26 10.82
N SER A 80 5.79 23.22 9.98
CA SER A 80 6.89 22.27 9.99
C SER A 80 8.10 22.83 9.26
N ILE A 81 9.26 22.87 9.94
CA ILE A 81 10.53 23.31 9.36
C ILE A 81 11.12 22.25 8.42
N ALA A 82 10.80 20.96 8.65
CA ALA A 82 11.35 19.84 7.89
C ALA A 82 10.55 19.48 6.63
N ARG A 83 9.34 20.03 6.45
CA ARG A 83 8.46 19.66 5.33
C ARG A 83 9.04 20.17 4.02
N TYR A 84 9.42 19.26 3.13
CA TYR A 84 9.99 19.56 1.84
C TYR A 84 9.49 18.55 0.80
N ASN A 85 8.98 19.05 -0.34
CA ASN A 85 8.40 18.25 -1.42
C ASN A 85 7.46 17.13 -0.92
N PHE A 86 6.60 17.46 0.02
CA PHE A 86 5.66 16.53 0.64
C PHE A 86 4.24 17.07 0.51
N ALA A 87 3.51 16.50 -0.46
CA ALA A 87 2.18 16.95 -0.83
C ALA A 87 1.13 16.56 0.22
N ASP A 88 0.08 17.36 0.32
CA ASP A 88 -1.03 17.12 1.26
C ASP A 88 -1.74 15.79 0.99
N ASP A 89 -1.81 15.36 -0.27
CA ASP A 89 -2.36 14.07 -0.66
C ASP A 89 -1.52 12.89 -0.13
N CYS A 90 -0.18 13.01 -0.14
CA CYS A 90 0.73 12.04 0.46
C CYS A 90 0.55 11.98 1.98
N GLU A 91 0.51 13.15 2.64
CA GLU A 91 0.25 13.25 4.09
C GLU A 91 -1.08 12.59 4.46
N ALA A 92 -2.14 12.87 3.70
CA ALA A 92 -3.46 12.29 3.91
C ALA A 92 -3.48 10.77 3.65
N ALA A 93 -2.77 10.30 2.63
CA ALA A 93 -2.65 8.88 2.31
C ALA A 93 -1.93 8.10 3.41
N ILE A 94 -0.83 8.62 3.95
CA ILE A 94 -0.13 8.00 5.09
C ILE A 94 -1.05 7.97 6.32
N ASN A 95 -1.77 9.05 6.62
CA ASN A 95 -2.74 9.04 7.73
C ASN A 95 -3.84 8.00 7.58
N LYS A 96 -4.31 7.75 6.35
CA LYS A 96 -5.26 6.67 6.06
C LYS A 96 -4.61 5.29 6.28
N GLN A 97 -3.36 5.10 5.82
CA GLN A 97 -2.66 3.82 6.01
C GLN A 97 -2.39 3.53 7.50
N ILE A 98 -2.01 4.54 8.29
CA ILE A 98 -1.89 4.41 9.76
C ILE A 98 -3.19 3.85 10.36
N ASN A 99 -4.35 4.35 9.92
CA ASN A 99 -5.63 3.85 10.41
C ASN A 99 -5.94 2.43 9.91
N VAL A 100 -5.52 2.06 8.70
CA VAL A 100 -5.63 0.67 8.19
C VAL A 100 -4.87 -0.26 9.12
N GLU A 101 -3.59 -0.02 9.38
CA GLU A 101 -2.77 -0.90 10.23
C GLU A 101 -3.30 -1.00 11.66
N TYR A 102 -3.76 0.12 12.23
CA TYR A 102 -4.42 0.08 13.55
C TYR A 102 -5.71 -0.74 13.56
N ASN A 103 -6.53 -0.69 12.51
CA ASN A 103 -7.76 -1.51 12.45
C ASN A 103 -7.41 -2.99 12.28
N VAL A 104 -6.38 -3.34 11.51
CA VAL A 104 -5.92 -4.72 11.35
C VAL A 104 -5.34 -5.25 12.66
N SER A 105 -4.48 -4.47 13.33
CA SER A 105 -3.97 -4.77 14.68
C SER A 105 -5.11 -5.06 15.65
N TYR A 106 -6.16 -4.23 15.66
CA TYR A 106 -7.29 -4.40 16.57
C TYR A 106 -8.16 -5.62 16.19
N ALA A 107 -8.30 -5.93 14.90
CA ALA A 107 -8.96 -7.14 14.44
C ALA A 107 -8.20 -8.40 14.87
N TYR A 108 -6.87 -8.43 14.71
CA TYR A 108 -6.05 -9.56 15.20
C TYR A 108 -6.12 -9.71 16.72
N HIS A 109 -6.17 -8.60 17.46
CA HIS A 109 -6.35 -8.65 18.91
C HIS A 109 -7.68 -9.30 19.31
N ALA A 110 -8.76 -9.03 18.56
CA ALA A 110 -10.06 -9.64 18.80
C ALA A 110 -10.07 -11.14 18.47
N ILE A 111 -9.35 -11.55 17.42
CA ILE A 111 -9.16 -12.96 17.08
C ILE A 111 -8.36 -13.68 18.18
N TYR A 112 -7.28 -13.05 18.68
CA TYR A 112 -6.54 -13.54 19.85
C TYR A 112 -7.47 -13.78 21.04
N ALA A 113 -8.27 -12.77 21.41
CA ALA A 113 -9.18 -12.86 22.55
C ALA A 113 -10.25 -13.96 22.40
N TYR A 114 -10.58 -14.37 21.17
CA TYR A 114 -11.46 -15.50 20.92
C TYR A 114 -10.75 -16.84 21.13
N PHE A 115 -9.55 -17.03 20.59
CA PHE A 115 -8.82 -18.30 20.71
C PHE A 115 -8.24 -18.57 22.10
N ASP A 116 -8.02 -17.51 22.89
CA ASP A 116 -7.54 -17.58 24.28
C ASP A 116 -8.65 -17.98 25.29
N ARG A 117 -9.91 -18.10 24.84
CA ARG A 117 -11.01 -18.58 25.69
C ARG A 117 -10.78 -20.03 26.12
N ASP A 118 -11.15 -20.36 27.35
CA ASP A 118 -10.97 -21.71 27.92
C ASP A 118 -11.74 -22.80 27.16
N ASN A 119 -12.86 -22.44 26.54
CA ASN A 119 -13.72 -23.34 25.78
C ASN A 119 -13.32 -23.48 24.30
N VAL A 120 -12.33 -22.71 23.82
CA VAL A 120 -11.73 -22.82 22.48
C VAL A 120 -10.34 -23.46 22.59
N ALA A 121 -9.50 -22.95 23.50
CA ALA A 121 -8.24 -23.53 23.93
C ALA A 121 -7.21 -23.85 22.80
N LEU A 122 -7.17 -23.03 21.75
CA LEU A 122 -6.17 -23.12 20.67
C LEU A 122 -5.05 -22.11 20.93
N LYS A 123 -4.04 -22.54 21.67
CA LYS A 123 -3.00 -21.66 22.23
C LYS A 123 -2.01 -21.17 21.18
N GLY A 124 -1.70 -22.00 20.18
CA GLY A 124 -0.84 -21.60 19.06
C GLY A 124 -1.49 -20.51 18.23
N MET A 125 -2.78 -20.66 17.92
CA MET A 125 -3.59 -19.64 17.24
C MET A 125 -3.66 -18.35 18.06
N ALA A 126 -3.96 -18.45 19.36
CA ALA A 126 -4.02 -17.29 20.24
C ALA A 126 -2.69 -16.53 20.26
N LYS A 127 -1.57 -17.25 20.41
CA LYS A 127 -0.22 -16.65 20.39
C LYS A 127 0.09 -15.98 19.05
N PHE A 128 -0.14 -16.68 17.94
CA PHE A 128 0.06 -16.16 16.59
C PHE A 128 -0.69 -14.85 16.38
N PHE A 129 -1.99 -14.80 16.67
CA PHE A 129 -2.77 -13.58 16.47
C PHE A 129 -2.43 -12.45 17.43
N LYS A 130 -1.92 -12.77 18.63
CA LYS A 130 -1.39 -11.76 19.54
C LYS A 130 -0.12 -11.11 18.97
N GLU A 131 0.81 -11.92 18.49
CA GLU A 131 2.05 -11.45 17.86
C GLU A 131 1.74 -10.66 16.58
N SER A 132 0.84 -11.13 15.72
CA SER A 132 0.39 -10.38 14.54
C SER A 132 -0.29 -9.06 14.92
N SER A 133 -1.06 -9.00 16.00
CA SER A 133 -1.65 -7.74 16.48
C SER A 133 -0.56 -6.73 16.89
N GLU A 134 0.51 -7.19 17.53
CA GLU A 134 1.65 -6.36 17.92
C GLU A 134 2.44 -5.88 16.70
N GLU A 135 2.74 -6.77 15.75
CA GLU A 135 3.41 -6.47 14.47
C GLU A 135 2.67 -5.38 13.68
N GLU A 136 1.35 -5.50 13.51
CA GLU A 136 0.55 -4.49 12.81
C GLU A 136 0.49 -3.14 13.53
N ARG A 137 0.64 -3.14 14.86
CA ARG A 137 0.76 -1.88 15.61
C ARG A 137 2.12 -1.22 15.34
N GLU A 138 3.19 -2.01 15.26
CA GLU A 138 4.51 -1.51 14.88
C GLU A 138 4.52 -0.96 13.45
N HIS A 139 3.78 -1.57 12.51
CA HIS A 139 3.56 -1.02 11.17
C HIS A 139 2.91 0.38 11.23
N ALA A 140 1.85 0.54 12.02
CA ALA A 140 1.20 1.84 12.22
C ALA A 140 2.18 2.89 12.79
N GLU A 141 2.95 2.52 13.81
CA GLU A 141 3.94 3.39 14.45
C GLU A 141 5.06 3.79 13.48
N LYS A 142 5.54 2.87 12.63
CA LYS A 142 6.54 3.16 11.59
C LYS A 142 6.03 4.21 10.61
N PHE A 143 4.77 4.14 10.18
CA PHE A 143 4.15 5.19 9.35
C PHE A 143 4.00 6.52 10.11
N MET A 144 3.67 6.51 11.39
CA MET A 144 3.59 7.72 12.21
C MET A 144 4.93 8.42 12.34
N GLU A 145 6.00 7.65 12.58
CA GLU A 145 7.36 8.17 12.59
C GLU A 145 7.74 8.76 11.24
N TYR A 146 7.45 8.05 10.15
CA TYR A 146 7.74 8.52 8.80
C TYR A 146 6.99 9.82 8.47
N GLN A 147 5.70 9.91 8.81
CA GLN A 147 4.90 11.12 8.68
C GLN A 147 5.57 12.31 9.37
N ASN A 148 6.04 12.13 10.61
CA ASN A 148 6.73 13.16 11.36
C ASN A 148 8.11 13.50 10.76
N LYS A 149 8.87 12.49 10.27
CA LYS A 149 10.16 12.68 9.57
C LYS A 149 10.01 13.54 8.33
N ARG A 150 8.90 13.40 7.58
CA ARG A 150 8.57 14.23 6.40
C ARG A 150 7.97 15.60 6.74
N GLY A 151 7.81 15.90 8.02
CA GLY A 151 7.22 17.16 8.47
C GLY A 151 5.70 17.24 8.29
N GLY A 152 5.04 16.10 8.10
CA GLY A 152 3.59 15.99 8.16
C GLY A 152 3.05 16.03 9.59
N ARG A 153 1.74 15.84 9.72
CA ARG A 153 1.00 15.80 10.98
C ARG A 153 0.19 14.50 11.02
N VAL A 154 0.50 13.68 12.03
CA VAL A 154 -0.29 12.48 12.31
C VAL A 154 -1.69 12.87 12.77
N LYS A 155 -2.72 12.28 12.15
CA LYS A 155 -4.12 12.44 12.51
C LYS A 155 -4.74 11.07 12.73
N LEU A 156 -4.70 10.59 13.97
CA LEU A 156 -5.32 9.30 14.33
C LEU A 156 -6.84 9.38 14.15
N GLN A 157 -7.38 8.39 13.46
CA GLN A 157 -8.81 8.28 13.15
C GLN A 157 -9.47 7.22 14.04
N PRO A 158 -10.81 7.23 14.17
CA PRO A 158 -11.53 6.20 14.92
C PRO A 158 -11.21 4.78 14.41
N ILE A 159 -11.18 3.82 15.33
CA ILE A 159 -11.04 2.40 15.04
C ILE A 159 -12.41 1.76 15.24
N MET A 160 -12.87 0.97 14.28
CA MET A 160 -14.17 0.31 14.39
C MET A 160 -14.08 -0.92 15.31
N ALA A 161 -15.17 -1.19 16.04
CA ALA A 161 -15.26 -2.41 16.84
C ALA A 161 -15.20 -3.64 15.92
N PRO A 162 -14.25 -4.57 16.13
CA PRO A 162 -14.13 -5.77 15.33
C PRO A 162 -15.20 -6.80 15.70
N LEU A 163 -15.30 -7.86 14.88
CA LEU A 163 -16.06 -9.04 15.25
C LEU A 163 -15.46 -9.69 16.51
N THR A 164 -16.29 -10.39 17.29
CA THR A 164 -15.85 -11.06 18.53
C THR A 164 -16.06 -12.56 18.52
N GLU A 165 -16.84 -13.07 17.56
CA GLU A 165 -17.14 -14.49 17.41
C GLU A 165 -16.63 -14.99 16.07
N TYR A 166 -15.88 -16.09 16.11
CA TYR A 166 -15.25 -16.69 14.94
C TYR A 166 -15.61 -18.17 14.78
N ASP A 167 -16.63 -18.65 15.50
CA ASP A 167 -17.18 -19.99 15.27
C ASP A 167 -17.80 -20.08 13.87
N HIS A 168 -17.53 -21.19 13.18
CA HIS A 168 -18.02 -21.43 11.84
C HIS A 168 -18.35 -22.92 11.64
N ALA A 169 -19.63 -23.26 11.57
CA ALA A 169 -20.11 -24.65 11.49
C ALA A 169 -19.44 -25.49 10.37
N GLU A 170 -19.34 -24.93 9.16
CA GLU A 170 -18.79 -25.66 8.02
C GLU A 170 -17.26 -25.76 8.01
N LYS A 171 -16.55 -24.68 8.33
CA LYS A 171 -15.08 -24.60 8.22
C LYS A 171 -14.36 -25.00 9.52
N GLY A 172 -15.00 -24.82 10.66
CA GLY A 172 -14.32 -24.73 11.95
C GLY A 172 -13.75 -23.33 12.17
N ASP A 173 -13.56 -22.98 13.43
CA ASP A 173 -13.03 -21.69 13.89
C ASP A 173 -11.62 -21.39 13.37
N ALA A 174 -10.69 -22.34 13.48
CA ALA A 174 -9.29 -22.15 13.09
C ALA A 174 -9.13 -21.85 11.59
N LEU A 175 -9.78 -22.65 10.73
CA LEU A 175 -9.74 -22.43 9.28
C LEU A 175 -10.43 -21.12 8.89
N TYR A 176 -11.57 -20.80 9.52
CA TYR A 176 -12.27 -19.55 9.24
C TYR A 176 -11.42 -18.33 9.62
N ALA A 177 -10.79 -18.33 10.78
CA ALA A 177 -9.93 -17.24 11.22
C ALA A 177 -8.69 -17.07 10.32
N MET A 178 -8.04 -18.16 9.90
CA MET A 178 -6.89 -18.07 8.98
C MET A 178 -7.30 -17.59 7.58
N GLU A 179 -8.49 -17.95 7.09
CA GLU A 179 -9.01 -17.39 5.84
C GLU A 179 -9.37 -15.90 5.97
N LEU A 180 -9.86 -15.47 7.13
CA LEU A 180 -10.11 -14.06 7.43
C LEU A 180 -8.80 -13.28 7.48
N ALA A 181 -7.77 -13.80 8.15
CA ALA A 181 -6.44 -13.22 8.19
C ALA A 181 -5.85 -13.06 6.78
N LEU A 182 -5.94 -14.12 5.96
CA LEU A 182 -5.48 -14.05 4.57
C LEU A 182 -6.21 -12.98 3.75
N ALA A 183 -7.51 -12.78 3.99
CA ALA A 183 -8.28 -11.75 3.33
C ALA A 183 -7.89 -10.34 3.82
N LEU A 184 -7.62 -10.17 5.12
CA LEU A 184 -7.13 -8.93 5.70
C LEU A 184 -5.76 -8.55 5.11
N GLU A 185 -4.79 -9.46 5.08
CA GLU A 185 -3.46 -9.19 4.49
C GLU A 185 -3.54 -8.76 3.03
N LYS A 186 -4.37 -9.43 2.23
CA LYS A 186 -4.58 -9.06 0.82
C LYS A 186 -5.21 -7.68 0.68
N LEU A 187 -6.14 -7.33 1.56
CA LEU A 187 -6.77 -6.01 1.58
C LEU A 187 -5.76 -4.94 1.99
N THR A 188 -4.96 -5.17 3.03
CA THR A 188 -3.88 -4.27 3.47
C THR A 188 -2.88 -4.03 2.36
N ASN A 189 -2.46 -5.10 1.66
CA ASN A 189 -1.57 -4.98 0.50
C ASN A 189 -2.20 -4.12 -0.63
N GLU A 190 -3.50 -4.25 -0.90
CA GLU A 190 -4.17 -3.36 -1.85
C GLU A 190 -4.12 -1.89 -1.37
N LYS A 191 -4.24 -1.63 -0.07
CA LYS A 191 -4.11 -0.27 0.49
C LYS A 191 -2.69 0.27 0.38
N LEU A 192 -1.67 -0.55 0.63
CA LEU A 192 -0.27 -0.18 0.43
C LEU A 192 0.04 0.15 -1.04
N LEU A 193 -0.47 -0.65 -1.99
CA LEU A 193 -0.33 -0.36 -3.42
C LEU A 193 -1.03 0.96 -3.81
N ASN A 194 -2.18 1.27 -3.19
CA ASN A 194 -2.84 2.55 -3.39
C ASN A 194 -2.03 3.72 -2.81
N LEU A 195 -1.40 3.57 -1.64
CA LEU A 195 -0.50 4.56 -1.05
C LEU A 195 0.71 4.80 -1.97
N HIS A 196 1.33 3.72 -2.46
CA HIS A 196 2.43 3.79 -3.41
C HIS A 196 2.05 4.54 -4.69
N ARG A 197 0.85 4.27 -5.25
CA ARG A 197 0.34 5.00 -6.41
C ARG A 197 0.22 6.50 -6.13
N VAL A 198 -0.32 6.90 -4.97
CA VAL A 198 -0.44 8.32 -4.60
C VAL A 198 0.94 8.99 -4.50
N ALA A 199 1.93 8.29 -3.92
CA ALA A 199 3.31 8.75 -3.87
C ALA A 199 3.89 8.98 -5.27
N THR A 200 3.70 8.00 -6.16
CA THR A 200 4.15 8.06 -7.55
C THR A 200 3.49 9.20 -8.33
N GLU A 201 2.16 9.35 -8.23
CA GLU A 201 1.39 10.41 -8.89
C GLU A 201 1.79 11.81 -8.39
N SER A 202 2.20 11.91 -7.12
CA SER A 202 2.70 13.15 -6.50
C SER A 202 4.18 13.40 -6.75
N ASN A 203 4.87 12.53 -7.51
CA ASN A 203 6.32 12.54 -7.72
C ASN A 203 7.14 12.50 -6.42
N ASP A 204 6.60 11.89 -5.36
CA ASP A 204 7.29 11.71 -4.08
C ASP A 204 8.09 10.40 -4.11
N VAL A 205 9.29 10.48 -4.69
CA VAL A 205 10.18 9.34 -4.89
C VAL A 205 10.55 8.67 -3.57
N GLN A 206 10.76 9.46 -2.51
CA GLN A 206 11.22 8.93 -1.22
C GLN A 206 10.08 8.29 -0.40
N LEU A 207 8.83 8.69 -0.63
CA LEU A 207 7.67 7.96 -0.10
C LEU A 207 7.44 6.66 -0.85
N ALA A 208 7.54 6.67 -2.19
CA ALA A 208 7.41 5.45 -2.98
C ALA A 208 8.46 4.40 -2.56
N ASP A 209 9.73 4.80 -2.47
CA ASP A 209 10.83 3.95 -2.01
C ASP A 209 10.66 3.46 -0.57
N PHE A 210 10.17 4.30 0.35
CA PHE A 210 9.87 3.87 1.73
C PHE A 210 8.78 2.79 1.78
N VAL A 211 7.70 2.96 1.01
CA VAL A 211 6.61 1.96 0.97
C VAL A 211 7.11 0.67 0.32
N GLU A 212 7.93 0.76 -0.73
CA GLU A 212 8.56 -0.39 -1.38
C GLU A 212 9.50 -1.15 -0.43
N SER A 213 10.44 -0.46 0.20
CA SER A 213 11.49 -1.09 1.01
C SER A 213 10.98 -1.66 2.33
N GLU A 214 10.09 -0.95 3.02
CA GLU A 214 9.67 -1.31 4.38
C GLU A 214 8.42 -2.19 4.43
N PHE A 215 7.57 -2.19 3.39
CA PHE A 215 6.26 -2.87 3.43
C PHE A 215 5.99 -3.78 2.22
N LEU A 216 6.26 -3.31 0.99
CA LEU A 216 5.97 -4.08 -0.23
C LEU A 216 7.13 -4.98 -0.69
N GLY A 217 8.30 -4.86 -0.06
CA GLY A 217 9.49 -5.61 -0.44
C GLY A 217 9.23 -7.11 -0.42
N GLU A 218 10.01 -7.87 -1.22
CA GLU A 218 9.82 -9.31 -1.43
C GLU A 218 9.74 -10.13 -0.14
N GLN A 219 10.22 -9.59 0.99
CA GLN A 219 10.32 -10.27 2.28
C GLN A 219 9.15 -10.03 3.25
N PHE A 220 8.35 -8.97 3.13
CA PHE A 220 7.34 -8.63 4.15
C PHE A 220 5.92 -9.05 3.75
N MET A 221 5.22 -8.25 2.93
CA MET A 221 3.81 -8.55 2.60
C MET A 221 3.63 -9.80 1.72
N VAL A 222 4.55 -10.06 0.79
CA VAL A 222 4.48 -11.26 -0.06
C VAL A 222 4.70 -12.53 0.76
N GLU A 223 5.65 -12.51 1.71
CA GLU A 223 5.90 -13.64 2.61
C GLU A 223 4.79 -13.81 3.64
N ALA A 224 4.24 -12.72 4.20
CA ALA A 224 3.10 -12.77 5.11
C ALA A 224 1.88 -13.42 4.45
N ILE A 225 1.49 -12.97 3.25
CA ILE A 225 0.38 -13.56 2.49
C ILE A 225 0.65 -15.03 2.18
N LYS A 226 1.89 -15.37 1.79
CA LYS A 226 2.28 -16.75 1.50
C LYS A 226 2.22 -17.63 2.75
N ARG A 227 2.75 -17.18 3.89
CA ARG A 227 2.76 -17.87 5.17
C ARG A 227 1.34 -18.22 5.60
N ILE A 228 0.43 -17.25 5.59
CA ILE A 228 -0.98 -17.49 5.96
C ILE A 228 -1.67 -18.40 4.92
N ALA A 229 -1.38 -18.25 3.62
CA ALA A 229 -1.93 -19.15 2.60
C ALA A 229 -1.48 -20.61 2.80
N ASP A 230 -0.23 -20.84 3.21
CA ASP A 230 0.29 -22.16 3.52
C ASP A 230 -0.40 -22.73 4.78
N TYR A 231 -0.68 -21.91 5.81
CA TYR A 231 -1.50 -22.31 6.96
C TYR A 231 -2.93 -22.69 6.58
N VAL A 232 -3.59 -21.91 5.73
CA VAL A 232 -4.93 -22.24 5.21
C VAL A 232 -4.90 -23.58 4.47
N ALA A 233 -3.89 -23.82 3.63
CA ALA A 233 -3.74 -25.09 2.91
C ALA A 233 -3.52 -26.28 3.85
N GLN A 234 -2.72 -26.10 4.90
CA GLN A 234 -2.48 -27.12 5.93
C GLN A 234 -3.75 -27.44 6.72
N LEU A 235 -4.47 -26.43 7.20
CA LEU A 235 -5.75 -26.61 7.92
C LEU A 235 -6.80 -27.34 7.08
N ARG A 236 -6.90 -27.00 5.78
CA ARG A 236 -7.76 -27.73 4.83
C ARG A 236 -7.34 -29.19 4.65
N ARG A 237 -6.04 -29.49 4.72
CA ARG A 237 -5.49 -30.84 4.56
C ARG A 237 -5.72 -31.71 5.79
N VAL A 238 -5.48 -31.17 6.99
CA VAL A 238 -5.58 -31.93 8.24
C VAL A 238 -7.02 -32.09 8.73
N GLY A 239 -7.93 -31.19 8.33
CA GLY A 239 -9.33 -31.23 8.71
C GLY A 239 -9.57 -30.91 10.20
N LYS A 240 -10.84 -30.89 10.61
CA LYS A 240 -11.28 -30.51 11.95
C LYS A 240 -10.87 -31.52 13.03
N GLY A 241 -10.99 -31.12 14.30
CA GLY A 241 -10.74 -31.99 15.45
C GLY A 241 -9.24 -32.20 15.67
N HIS A 242 -8.80 -33.46 15.65
CA HIS A 242 -7.40 -33.81 15.92
C HIS A 242 -6.40 -33.13 14.96
N GLY A 243 -6.79 -32.92 13.69
CA GLY A 243 -5.96 -32.22 12.71
C GLY A 243 -5.67 -30.77 13.11
N VAL A 244 -6.72 -30.00 13.41
CA VAL A 244 -6.61 -28.61 13.91
C VAL A 244 -5.81 -28.56 15.20
N TRP A 245 -6.06 -29.46 16.16
CA TRP A 245 -5.31 -29.49 17.42
C TRP A 245 -3.82 -29.71 17.19
N HIS A 246 -3.42 -30.64 16.32
CA HIS A 246 -2.01 -30.87 16.02
C HIS A 246 -1.40 -29.67 15.29
N PHE A 247 -2.10 -29.07 14.33
CA PHE A 247 -1.66 -27.84 13.68
C PHE A 247 -1.42 -26.71 14.70
N ASP A 248 -2.31 -26.54 15.67
CA ASP A 248 -2.17 -25.55 16.74
C ASP A 248 -0.92 -25.78 17.60
N GLN A 249 -0.59 -27.03 17.91
CA GLN A 249 0.66 -27.35 18.63
C GLN A 249 1.90 -27.00 17.81
N VAL A 250 1.91 -27.29 16.51
CA VAL A 250 3.02 -26.90 15.61
C VAL A 250 3.17 -25.39 15.55
N LEU A 251 2.05 -24.66 15.43
CA LEU A 251 2.06 -23.19 15.41
C LEU A 251 2.56 -22.59 16.73
N LEU A 252 2.24 -23.21 17.86
CA LEU A 252 2.72 -22.80 19.18
C LEU A 252 4.24 -22.94 19.32
N GLU A 253 4.81 -24.00 18.73
CA GLU A 253 6.24 -24.27 18.72
C GLU A 253 7.00 -23.35 17.74
N GLU A 254 6.45 -23.10 16.55
CA GLU A 254 7.04 -22.17 15.56
C GLU A 254 7.25 -20.78 16.16
N ALA A 255 6.28 -20.27 16.91
CA ALA A 255 6.38 -18.96 17.53
C ALA A 255 7.34 -18.92 18.73
N ALA A 256 7.87 -20.06 19.19
CA ALA A 256 8.83 -20.13 20.29
C ALA A 256 10.30 -20.18 19.81
N ALA A 257 10.52 -20.33 18.51
CA ALA A 257 11.83 -20.38 17.86
C ALA A 257 12.24 -19.00 17.31
#